data_AF-A0AAV4IER8-F1
#
_entry.id   AF-A0AAV4IER8-F1
#
_cell.length_a   1.000
_cell.length_b   1.000
_cell.length_c   1.000
_cell.angle_alpha   90.00
_cell.angle_beta   90.00
_cell.angle_gamma   90.00
#
_symmetry.space_group_name_H-M   'P 1'
#
loop_
_entity.id
_entity.type
_entity.pdbx_description
1 polymer ?
#
loop_
_entity_poly.entity_id
_entity_poly.type
_entity_poly.pdbx_seq_one_letter_code
_entity_poly.pdbx_strand_id
1 'polypeptide(L)'
;MLNTRLSLTAALQSRDRNWKQIQGRAHSQSSTGGINEKGKKPGYYQTSERYILYHCRFEKDCRTIILTPTFTSNLLGITTTSTSIPAAVVVAVAVVVVVVVVVVVLVAVVVVVTVAVVVTVALVVTVAVVVAIVVAIVVAVVVVVVEVVVVVVVVVVVVVVVVVIVKVIVVVAGVALVVVEVAVVVIVVVFVIQKVVEVVVVVEVAVVVVVVVVVVVVVVVVVVVVEVVEIVAAVAKEVGLVSPHLQIVFSALVEVVAGLVVVVVIAVEAVVVVVVIVVVAVVALVVEEVVVVVVVLVVVLVLGVVVVVVVVIRVDSFLDLRDQD
;
A
#
# COMPACT_ATOMS: atom_id res chain seq x y z
N MET A 1 -19.99 -1.62 36.74
CA MET A 1 -20.35 -0.65 35.68
C MET A 1 -19.56 -0.90 34.37
N LEU A 2 -19.48 -2.14 33.88
CA LEU A 2 -18.74 -2.46 32.63
C LEU A 2 -19.60 -3.15 31.55
N ASN A 3 -20.85 -3.54 31.85
CA ASN A 3 -21.72 -4.24 30.90
C ASN A 3 -22.60 -3.33 30.02
N THR A 4 -22.62 -2.02 30.22
CA THR A 4 -23.43 -1.09 29.41
C THR A 4 -22.69 -0.52 28.19
N ARG A 5 -21.36 -0.67 28.11
CA ARG A 5 -20.57 -0.13 26.97
C ARG A 5 -20.47 -1.07 25.77
N LEU A 6 -20.79 -2.36 25.92
CA LEU A 6 -20.80 -3.32 24.80
C LEU A 6 -22.11 -3.33 24.01
N SER A 7 -23.20 -2.79 24.57
CA SER A 7 -24.51 -2.75 23.89
C SER A 7 -24.62 -1.58 22.89
N LEU A 8 -23.89 -0.49 23.11
CA LEU A 8 -24.00 0.71 22.27
C LEU A 8 -23.28 0.57 20.92
N THR A 9 -22.18 -0.18 20.88
CA THR A 9 -21.41 -0.42 19.64
C THR A 9 -22.10 -1.41 18.70
N ALA A 10 -22.83 -2.40 19.24
CA ALA A 10 -23.63 -3.32 18.42
C ALA A 10 -24.85 -2.63 17.78
N ALA A 11 -25.46 -1.64 18.46
CA ALA A 11 -26.59 -0.88 17.94
C ALA A 11 -26.21 0.07 16.79
N LEU A 12 -24.99 0.61 16.79
CA LEU A 12 -24.52 1.51 15.72
C LEU A 12 -24.07 0.77 14.45
N GLN A 13 -23.55 -0.46 14.56
CA GLN A 13 -23.24 -1.29 13.38
C GLN A 13 -24.46 -1.89 12.68
N SER A 14 -25.61 -1.96 13.35
CA SER A 14 -26.87 -2.44 12.75
C SER A 14 -27.51 -1.38 11.84
N ARG A 15 -27.31 -0.09 12.15
CA ARG A 15 -27.94 1.02 11.41
C ARG A 15 -27.25 1.33 10.07
N ASP A 16 -25.97 0.99 9.93
CA ASP A 16 -25.18 1.30 8.73
C ASP A 16 -25.35 0.28 7.59
N ARG A 17 -25.79 -0.95 7.92
CA ARG A 17 -26.11 -1.97 6.89
C ARG A 17 -27.44 -1.72 6.18
N ASN A 18 -28.35 -0.94 6.75
CA ASN A 18 -29.68 -0.71 6.19
C ASN A 18 -29.72 0.46 5.19
N TRP A 19 -28.74 1.37 5.22
CA TRP A 19 -28.71 2.52 4.28
C TRP A 19 -28.23 2.12 2.87
N LYS A 20 -27.28 1.17 2.77
CA LYS A 20 -26.76 0.72 1.46
C LYS A 20 -27.75 -0.10 0.63
N GLN A 21 -28.87 -0.55 1.21
CA GLN A 21 -29.90 -1.30 0.48
C GLN A 21 -30.98 -0.40 -0.15
N ILE A 22 -31.06 0.87 0.23
CA ILE A 22 -32.11 1.81 -0.25
C ILE A 22 -31.62 2.65 -1.45
N GLN A 23 -30.31 2.86 -1.62
CA GLN A 23 -29.77 3.62 -2.77
C GLN A 23 -29.48 2.78 -4.02
N GLY A 24 -29.60 1.45 -3.96
CA GLY A 24 -29.31 0.54 -5.08
C GLY A 24 -30.50 0.21 -6.01
N ARG A 25 -31.67 0.83 -5.83
CA ARG A 25 -32.91 0.43 -6.55
C ARG A 25 -33.53 1.50 -7.45
N ALA A 26 -32.76 2.52 -7.82
CA ALA A 26 -33.19 3.53 -8.79
C ALA A 26 -32.05 3.82 -9.77
N HIS A 27 -31.77 2.88 -10.67
CA HIS A 27 -31.26 3.07 -12.03
C HIS A 27 -30.75 1.73 -12.58
N SER A 28 -31.70 0.91 -13.04
CA SER A 28 -31.41 -0.14 -14.01
C SER A 28 -32.64 -0.32 -14.88
N GLN A 29 -32.62 0.34 -16.03
CA GLN A 29 -33.19 -0.13 -17.29
C GLN A 29 -32.75 0.86 -18.39
N SER A 30 -31.56 0.64 -18.94
CA SER A 30 -31.31 0.91 -20.35
C SER A 30 -30.31 -0.13 -20.82
N SER A 31 -30.89 -1.15 -21.44
CA SER A 31 -30.21 -2.22 -22.13
C SER A 31 -29.57 -1.72 -23.42
N THR A 32 -28.67 -2.55 -23.94
CA THR A 32 -28.17 -2.66 -25.32
C THR A 32 -27.21 -1.62 -25.87
N GLY A 33 -26.06 -2.11 -26.37
CA GLY A 33 -25.41 -1.46 -27.51
C GLY A 33 -23.88 -1.51 -27.62
N GLY A 34 -23.20 -2.54 -27.14
CA GLY A 34 -21.78 -2.72 -27.46
C GLY A 34 -21.60 -3.27 -28.88
N ILE A 35 -21.32 -2.40 -29.85
CA ILE A 35 -20.81 -2.79 -31.18
C ILE A 35 -19.45 -2.13 -31.37
N ASN A 36 -18.44 -2.98 -31.58
CA ASN A 36 -17.12 -2.63 -32.03
C ASN A 36 -17.19 -1.92 -33.39
N GLU A 37 -16.45 -0.83 -33.60
CA GLU A 37 -16.00 -0.48 -34.94
C GLU A 37 -14.69 0.31 -34.94
N LYS A 38 -13.62 -0.38 -35.38
CA LYS A 38 -12.43 0.23 -35.93
C LYS A 38 -12.77 0.80 -37.31
N GLY A 39 -12.61 2.10 -37.46
CA GLY A 39 -12.20 2.74 -38.71
C GLY A 39 -13.29 3.04 -39.73
N LYS A 40 -13.55 4.34 -39.95
CA LYS A 40 -13.52 4.98 -41.27
C LYS A 40 -13.72 6.50 -41.13
N LYS A 41 -13.25 7.18 -42.17
CA LYS A 41 -13.08 8.61 -42.45
C LYS A 41 -14.35 9.49 -42.33
N PRO A 42 -14.21 10.84 -42.39
CA PRO A 42 -15.18 11.80 -41.87
C PRO A 42 -16.36 12.02 -42.81
N GLY A 43 -17.56 12.18 -42.24
CA GLY A 43 -18.78 12.48 -42.96
C GLY A 43 -19.58 13.58 -42.27
N TYR A 44 -19.78 14.68 -43.00
CA TYR A 44 -20.80 15.69 -42.74
C TYR A 44 -22.19 15.09 -42.88
N TYR A 45 -23.02 15.20 -41.84
CA TYR A 45 -24.50 15.23 -41.84
C TYR A 45 -24.85 15.95 -40.53
N GLN A 46 -25.45 17.15 -40.47
CA GLN A 46 -26.67 17.66 -41.08
C GLN A 46 -27.89 16.74 -40.85
N THR A 47 -28.54 16.90 -39.69
CA THR A 47 -29.99 16.74 -39.48
C THR A 47 -30.35 17.50 -38.20
N SER A 48 -31.10 18.60 -38.29
CA SER A 48 -32.57 18.64 -38.25
C SER A 48 -33.07 18.67 -36.80
N GLU A 49 -33.31 19.87 -36.28
CA GLU A 49 -34.66 20.39 -36.05
C GLU A 49 -35.21 20.05 -34.66
N ARG A 50 -35.23 21.07 -33.78
CA ARG A 50 -36.38 21.33 -32.92
C ARG A 50 -36.45 22.80 -32.56
N TYR A 51 -37.34 23.45 -33.31
CA TYR A 51 -38.03 24.69 -33.04
C TYR A 51 -38.53 24.79 -31.59
N ILE A 52 -38.22 25.90 -30.90
CA ILE A 52 -39.21 26.68 -30.13
C ILE A 52 -38.83 28.15 -30.28
N LEU A 53 -39.39 28.79 -31.30
CA LEU A 53 -39.33 30.23 -31.53
C LEU A 53 -40.68 30.78 -31.06
N TYR A 54 -40.70 31.46 -29.91
CA TYR A 54 -41.91 32.13 -29.42
C TYR A 54 -42.20 33.35 -30.29
N HIS A 55 -43.15 33.16 -31.21
CA HIS A 55 -43.93 34.22 -31.83
C HIS A 55 -44.81 34.91 -30.78
N CYS A 56 -44.66 36.23 -30.64
CA CYS A 56 -45.76 37.13 -30.27
C CYS A 56 -45.79 38.27 -31.28
N ARG A 57 -46.42 38.00 -32.42
CA ARG A 57 -46.86 38.98 -33.41
C ARG A 57 -48.37 39.16 -33.20
N PHE A 58 -48.76 40.18 -32.45
CA PHE A 58 -50.13 40.71 -32.50
C PHE A 58 -50.11 41.90 -33.45
N GLU A 59 -50.36 41.59 -34.71
CA GLU A 59 -50.68 42.53 -35.77
C GLU A 59 -52.20 42.65 -35.77
N LYS A 60 -52.70 43.80 -35.31
CA LYS A 60 -54.03 44.26 -35.68
C LYS A 60 -53.85 45.58 -36.41
N ASP A 61 -54.04 45.46 -37.72
CA ASP A 61 -54.65 46.44 -38.60
C ASP A 61 -55.35 47.59 -37.89
N CYS A 62 -54.86 48.81 -38.13
CA CYS A 62 -55.72 49.93 -38.51
C CYS A 62 -54.90 51.05 -39.19
N ARG A 63 -55.01 51.07 -40.52
CA ARG A 63 -55.10 52.24 -41.39
C ARG A 63 -54.01 53.32 -41.28
N THR A 64 -53.07 53.21 -42.21
CA THR A 64 -52.68 54.27 -43.13
C THR A 64 -53.88 55.12 -43.60
N ILE A 65 -53.83 56.43 -43.36
CA ILE A 65 -54.48 57.42 -44.22
C ILE A 65 -53.39 58.40 -44.67
N ILE A 66 -52.95 58.20 -45.91
CA ILE A 66 -52.31 59.22 -46.73
C ILE A 66 -53.45 59.97 -47.41
N LEU A 67 -53.58 61.27 -47.15
CA LEU A 67 -54.34 62.19 -47.99
C LEU A 67 -53.53 63.48 -48.13
N THR A 68 -52.95 63.62 -49.31
CA THR A 68 -52.41 64.85 -49.90
C THR A 68 -53.56 65.71 -50.47
N PRO A 69 -53.30 66.90 -51.04
CA PRO A 69 -53.89 68.19 -50.68
C PRO A 69 -55.21 68.54 -51.39
N THR A 70 -55.97 69.51 -50.85
CA THR A 70 -56.95 70.27 -51.66
C THR A 70 -57.13 71.69 -51.16
N PHE A 71 -57.02 72.63 -52.10
CA PHE A 71 -57.39 74.03 -52.03
C PHE A 71 -58.81 74.23 -51.48
N THR A 72 -59.01 75.25 -50.65
CA THR A 72 -60.22 76.08 -50.69
C THR A 72 -59.93 77.43 -50.05
N SER A 73 -59.76 78.41 -50.94
CA SER A 73 -59.95 79.83 -50.71
C SER A 73 -61.32 80.08 -50.08
N ASN A 74 -61.35 80.61 -48.86
CA ASN A 74 -62.50 81.35 -48.36
C ASN A 74 -62.04 82.72 -47.86
N LEU A 75 -62.44 83.67 -48.68
CA LEU A 75 -62.32 85.11 -48.59
C LEU A 75 -63.50 85.57 -47.73
N LEU A 76 -63.26 85.93 -46.48
CA LEU A 76 -64.26 86.58 -45.62
C LEU A 76 -63.52 87.58 -44.73
N GLY A 77 -63.89 88.85 -44.93
CA GLY A 77 -63.25 90.01 -44.34
C GLY A 77 -63.31 90.03 -42.82
N ILE A 78 -62.19 90.45 -42.25
CA ILE A 78 -62.16 91.02 -40.90
C ILE A 78 -61.70 92.45 -41.08
N THR A 79 -62.63 93.35 -40.78
CA THR A 79 -62.47 94.79 -40.66
C THR A 79 -61.24 95.13 -39.82
N THR A 80 -60.29 95.86 -40.42
CA THR A 80 -59.25 96.61 -39.70
C THR A 80 -59.91 97.74 -38.93
N THR A 81 -60.38 97.48 -37.72
CA THR A 81 -60.62 98.54 -36.75
C THR A 81 -59.27 98.97 -36.19
N SER A 82 -58.80 100.12 -36.64
CA SER A 82 -57.67 100.85 -36.07
C SER A 82 -58.03 101.29 -34.63
N THR A 83 -57.90 100.39 -33.67
CA THR A 83 -57.85 100.73 -32.26
C THR A 83 -56.43 101.15 -31.95
N SER A 84 -56.21 102.46 -31.81
CA SER A 84 -54.99 103.04 -31.26
C SER A 84 -54.80 102.49 -29.85
N ILE A 85 -53.97 101.46 -29.71
CA ILE A 85 -53.59 100.90 -28.43
C ILE A 85 -52.76 101.99 -27.70
N PRO A 86 -53.21 102.49 -26.54
CA PRO A 86 -52.46 103.50 -25.80
C PRO A 86 -51.09 102.93 -25.42
N ALA A 87 -50.01 103.73 -25.56
CA ALA A 87 -48.63 103.29 -25.33
C ALA A 87 -48.40 102.56 -23.98
N ALA A 88 -49.21 102.87 -22.97
CA ALA A 88 -49.24 102.18 -21.69
C ALA A 88 -49.50 100.66 -21.78
N VAL A 89 -50.31 100.21 -22.74
CA VAL A 89 -50.60 98.78 -22.94
C VAL A 89 -49.42 98.06 -23.60
N VAL A 90 -48.70 98.71 -24.53
CA VAL A 90 -47.50 98.13 -25.15
C VAL A 90 -46.38 97.95 -24.11
N VAL A 91 -46.20 98.93 -23.22
CA VAL A 91 -45.24 98.83 -22.11
C VAL A 91 -45.66 97.74 -21.12
N ALA A 92 -46.94 97.66 -20.75
CA ALA A 92 -47.43 96.60 -19.86
C ALA A 92 -47.23 95.21 -20.47
N VAL A 93 -47.53 95.03 -21.76
CA VAL A 93 -47.30 93.76 -22.46
C VAL A 93 -45.81 93.43 -22.54
N ALA A 94 -44.94 94.40 -22.84
CA ALA A 94 -43.50 94.18 -22.88
C ALA A 94 -42.95 93.76 -21.50
N VAL A 95 -43.38 94.40 -20.41
CA VAL A 95 -42.99 94.01 -19.05
C VAL A 95 -43.50 92.61 -18.72
N VAL A 96 -44.76 92.29 -19.04
CA VAL A 96 -45.31 90.94 -18.83
C VAL A 96 -44.52 89.90 -19.62
N VAL A 97 -44.16 90.17 -20.87
CA VAL A 97 -43.35 89.27 -21.70
C VAL A 97 -41.98 89.05 -21.08
N VAL A 98 -41.30 90.11 -20.61
CA VAL A 98 -40.00 89.97 -19.94
C VAL A 98 -40.13 89.14 -18.67
N VAL A 99 -41.15 89.40 -17.84
CA VAL A 99 -41.41 88.60 -16.62
C VAL A 99 -41.66 87.14 -16.97
N VAL A 100 -42.49 86.87 -17.98
CA VAL A 100 -42.78 85.50 -18.45
C VAL A 100 -41.50 84.82 -18.93
N VAL A 101 -40.67 85.50 -19.73
CA VAL A 101 -39.39 84.95 -20.21
C VAL A 101 -38.46 84.65 -19.04
N VAL A 102 -38.32 85.55 -18.06
CA VAL A 102 -37.49 85.31 -16.87
C VAL A 102 -38.01 84.10 -16.09
N VAL A 103 -39.32 83.99 -15.88
CA VAL A 103 -39.92 82.84 -15.19
C VAL A 103 -39.67 81.55 -15.98
N VAL A 104 -39.86 81.55 -17.30
CA VAL A 104 -39.61 80.38 -18.15
C VAL A 104 -38.13 79.96 -18.09
N VAL A 105 -37.19 80.90 -18.13
CA VAL A 105 -35.76 80.61 -18.02
C VAL A 105 -35.43 80.05 -16.64
N LEU A 106 -35.97 80.63 -15.56
CA LEU A 106 -35.77 80.11 -14.20
C LEU A 106 -36.32 78.69 -14.05
N VAL A 107 -37.52 78.42 -14.56
CA VAL A 107 -38.11 77.08 -14.56
C VAL A 107 -37.24 76.11 -15.37
N ALA A 108 -36.76 76.52 -16.55
CA ALA A 108 -35.89 75.69 -17.38
C ALA A 108 -34.58 75.34 -16.66
N VAL A 109 -33.93 76.32 -16.00
CA VAL A 109 -32.72 76.08 -15.20
C VAL A 109 -33.00 75.12 -14.04
N VAL A 110 -34.10 75.31 -13.32
CA VAL A 110 -34.49 74.40 -12.22
C VAL A 110 -34.72 72.98 -12.74
N VAL A 111 -35.37 72.81 -13.89
CA VAL A 111 -35.58 71.50 -14.52
C VAL A 111 -34.25 70.85 -14.92
N VAL A 112 -33.34 71.60 -15.54
CA VAL A 112 -32.02 71.07 -15.93
C VAL A 112 -31.21 70.62 -14.71
N VAL A 113 -31.17 71.45 -13.66
CA VAL A 113 -30.45 71.12 -12.42
C VAL A 113 -31.06 69.90 -11.73
N THR A 114 -32.39 69.83 -11.61
CA THR A 114 -33.06 68.68 -10.98
C THR A 114 -32.82 67.39 -11.75
N VAL A 115 -32.91 67.42 -13.09
CA VAL A 115 -32.59 66.25 -13.93
C VAL A 115 -31.12 65.84 -13.76
N ALA A 116 -30.18 66.79 -13.77
CA ALA A 116 -28.76 66.49 -13.58
C ALA A 116 -28.48 65.84 -12.21
N VAL A 117 -29.10 66.34 -11.14
CA VAL A 117 -28.99 65.74 -9.80
C VAL A 117 -29.60 64.34 -9.77
N VAL A 118 -30.78 64.13 -10.37
CA VAL A 118 -31.41 62.80 -10.41
C VAL A 118 -30.55 61.80 -11.17
N VAL A 119 -30.00 62.18 -12.32
CA VAL A 119 -29.12 61.32 -13.13
C VAL A 119 -27.84 60.98 -12.37
N THR A 120 -27.18 61.98 -11.75
CA THR A 120 -25.96 61.74 -10.97
C THR A 120 -26.20 60.81 -9.78
N VAL A 121 -27.30 61.00 -9.02
CA VAL A 121 -27.66 60.10 -7.92
C VAL A 121 -27.95 58.69 -8.44
N ALA A 122 -28.71 58.55 -9.52
CA ALA A 122 -28.98 57.23 -10.12
C ALA A 122 -27.70 56.52 -10.57
N LEU A 123 -26.74 57.24 -11.15
CA LEU A 123 -25.43 56.70 -11.52
C LEU A 123 -24.61 56.26 -10.29
N VAL A 124 -24.58 57.07 -9.23
CA VAL A 124 -23.85 56.71 -8.01
C VAL A 124 -24.45 55.45 -7.36
N VAL A 125 -25.77 55.36 -7.28
CA VAL A 125 -26.46 54.18 -6.72
C VAL A 125 -26.22 52.95 -7.57
N THR A 126 -26.33 53.04 -8.89
CA THR A 126 -26.09 51.90 -9.78
C THR A 126 -24.64 51.42 -9.70
N VAL A 127 -23.66 52.32 -9.67
CA VAL A 127 -22.24 51.96 -9.47
C VAL A 127 -22.04 51.31 -8.10
N ALA A 128 -22.61 51.86 -7.02
CA ALA A 128 -22.48 51.28 -5.69
C ALA A 128 -23.07 49.86 -5.61
N VAL A 129 -24.23 49.62 -6.22
CA VAL A 129 -24.85 48.29 -6.30
C VAL A 129 -24.00 47.32 -7.12
N VAL A 130 -23.49 47.75 -8.28
CA VAL A 130 -22.61 46.91 -9.10
C VAL A 130 -21.35 46.54 -8.35
N VAL A 131 -20.69 47.49 -7.68
CA VAL A 131 -19.50 47.22 -6.86
C VAL A 131 -19.82 46.25 -5.72
N ALA A 132 -20.95 46.42 -5.02
CA ALA A 132 -21.35 45.51 -3.96
C ALA A 132 -21.57 44.08 -4.47
N ILE A 133 -22.21 43.91 -5.63
CA ILE A 133 -22.42 42.60 -6.26
C ILE A 133 -21.07 41.98 -6.67
N VAL A 134 -20.19 42.75 -7.30
CA VAL A 134 -18.86 42.27 -7.71
C VAL A 134 -18.05 41.82 -6.49
N VAL A 135 -18.03 42.61 -5.41
CA VAL A 135 -17.34 42.24 -4.16
C VAL A 135 -17.94 40.95 -3.56
N ALA A 136 -19.27 40.82 -3.53
CA ALA A 136 -19.92 39.61 -3.01
C ALA A 136 -19.55 38.36 -3.84
N ILE A 137 -19.52 38.48 -5.17
CA ILE A 137 -19.10 37.39 -6.07
C ILE A 137 -17.63 37.05 -5.84
N VAL A 138 -16.74 38.04 -5.75
CA VAL A 138 -15.31 37.81 -5.50
C VAL A 138 -15.11 37.09 -4.17
N VAL A 139 -15.77 37.53 -3.10
CA VAL A 139 -15.68 36.87 -1.79
C VAL A 139 -16.19 35.43 -1.87
N ALA A 140 -17.32 35.18 -2.53
CA ALA A 140 -17.86 33.83 -2.70
C ALA A 140 -16.88 32.92 -3.48
N VAL A 141 -16.29 33.42 -4.57
CA VAL A 141 -15.29 32.68 -5.35
C VAL A 141 -14.05 32.39 -4.50
N VAL A 142 -13.54 33.36 -3.72
CA VAL A 142 -12.39 33.15 -2.84
C VAL A 142 -12.69 32.08 -1.79
N VAL A 143 -13.87 32.10 -1.16
CA VAL A 143 -14.27 31.08 -0.17
C VAL A 143 -14.32 29.69 -0.80
N VAL A 144 -14.92 29.56 -1.98
CA VAL A 144 -14.98 28.27 -2.71
C VAL A 144 -13.58 27.78 -3.08
N VAL A 145 -12.70 28.67 -3.57
CA VAL A 145 -11.31 28.30 -3.88
C VAL A 145 -10.57 27.83 -2.63
N VAL A 146 -10.70 28.55 -1.51
CA VAL A 146 -10.07 28.15 -0.24
C VAL A 146 -10.60 26.80 0.23
N GLU A 147 -11.91 26.55 0.16
CA GLU A 147 -12.50 25.27 0.53
C GLU A 147 -11.95 24.13 -0.34
N VAL A 148 -11.89 24.32 -1.66
CA VAL A 148 -11.30 23.33 -2.59
C VAL A 148 -9.83 23.07 -2.27
N VAL A 149 -9.04 24.11 -2.02
CA VAL A 149 -7.63 23.97 -1.64
C VAL A 149 -7.49 23.18 -0.32
N VAL A 150 -8.30 23.48 0.69
CA VAL A 150 -8.29 22.73 1.96
C VAL A 150 -8.65 21.27 1.75
N VAL A 151 -9.68 20.97 0.95
CA VAL A 151 -10.07 19.58 0.63
C VAL A 151 -8.93 18.87 -0.09
N VAL A 152 -8.29 19.50 -1.07
CA VAL A 152 -7.14 18.91 -1.79
C VAL A 152 -5.99 18.62 -0.83
N VAL A 153 -5.63 19.57 0.04
CA VAL A 153 -4.57 19.37 1.04
C VAL A 153 -4.90 18.21 1.98
N VAL A 154 -6.14 18.12 2.47
CA VAL A 154 -6.58 17.01 3.33
C VAL A 154 -6.49 15.67 2.61
N VAL A 155 -6.93 15.61 1.34
CA VAL A 155 -6.83 14.38 0.54
C VAL A 155 -5.37 13.98 0.34
N VAL A 156 -4.48 14.92 0.00
CA VAL A 156 -3.04 14.64 -0.14
C VAL A 156 -2.45 14.11 1.17
N VAL A 157 -2.76 14.74 2.31
CA VAL A 157 -2.28 14.27 3.63
C VAL A 157 -2.78 12.85 3.91
N VAL A 158 -4.05 12.54 3.64
CA VAL A 158 -4.61 11.20 3.83
C VAL A 158 -3.90 10.18 2.94
N VAL A 159 -3.65 10.50 1.67
CA VAL A 159 -2.92 9.62 0.74
C VAL A 159 -1.50 9.34 1.26
N VAL A 160 -0.76 10.38 1.67
CA VAL A 160 0.59 10.23 2.23
C VAL A 160 0.58 9.32 3.47
N VAL A 161 -0.37 9.53 4.39
CA VAL A 161 -0.51 8.68 5.58
C VAL A 161 -0.79 7.22 5.21
N VAL A 162 -1.68 6.96 4.25
CA VAL A 162 -1.96 5.59 3.78
C VAL A 162 -0.71 4.94 3.18
N VAL A 163 0.05 5.67 2.35
CA VAL A 163 1.31 5.16 1.77
C VAL A 163 2.32 4.80 2.85
N VAL A 164 2.49 5.65 3.87
CA VAL A 164 3.38 5.38 5.01
C VAL A 164 2.92 4.14 5.78
N ILE A 165 1.63 3.99 6.06
CA ILE A 165 1.09 2.81 6.76
C ILE A 165 1.37 1.53 5.96
N VAL A 166 1.15 1.54 4.64
CA VAL A 166 1.43 0.40 3.77
C VAL A 166 2.93 0.05 3.78
N LYS A 167 3.82 1.05 3.67
CA LYS A 167 5.28 0.84 3.79
C LYS A 167 5.64 0.14 5.11
N VAL A 168 5.11 0.63 6.24
CA VAL A 168 5.37 0.04 7.56
C VAL A 168 4.87 -1.40 7.64
N ILE A 169 3.67 -1.71 7.15
CA ILE A 169 3.12 -3.08 7.14
C ILE A 169 4.02 -4.03 6.35
N VAL A 170 4.49 -3.61 5.17
CA VAL A 170 5.39 -4.43 4.33
C VAL A 170 6.71 -4.72 5.04
N VAL A 171 7.31 -3.71 5.68
CA VAL A 171 8.54 -3.89 6.46
C VAL A 171 8.34 -4.85 7.63
N VAL A 172 7.26 -4.69 8.40
CA VAL A 172 6.95 -5.59 9.52
C VAL A 172 6.72 -7.02 9.06
N ALA A 173 5.99 -7.21 7.95
CA ALA A 173 5.78 -8.53 7.36
C ALA A 173 7.10 -9.17 6.88
N GLY A 174 7.98 -8.39 6.26
CA GLY A 174 9.32 -8.83 5.85
C GLY A 174 10.17 -9.28 7.04
N VAL A 175 10.21 -8.49 8.11
CA VAL A 175 10.95 -8.85 9.34
C VAL A 175 10.37 -10.12 9.98
N ALA A 176 9.04 -10.24 10.04
CA ALA A 176 8.40 -11.44 10.59
C ALA A 176 8.75 -12.70 9.79
N LEU A 177 8.79 -12.62 8.46
CA LEU A 177 9.22 -13.73 7.59
C LEU A 177 10.67 -14.14 7.90
N VAL A 178 11.59 -13.18 7.99
CA VAL A 178 13.01 -13.46 8.31
C VAL A 178 13.15 -14.14 9.67
N VAL A 179 12.39 -13.70 10.69
CA VAL A 179 12.40 -14.35 12.01
C VAL A 179 11.91 -15.80 11.94
N VAL A 180 10.87 -16.08 11.16
CA VAL A 180 10.36 -17.45 10.96
C VAL A 180 11.41 -18.31 10.25
N GLU A 181 12.07 -17.81 9.21
CA GLU A 181 13.13 -18.53 8.50
C GLU A 181 14.30 -18.87 9.42
N VAL A 182 14.77 -17.90 10.21
CA VAL A 182 15.83 -18.12 11.22
C VAL A 182 15.40 -19.16 12.25
N ALA A 183 14.15 -19.11 12.73
CA ALA A 183 13.65 -20.10 13.69
C ALA A 183 13.63 -21.52 13.10
N VAL A 184 13.17 -21.69 11.86
CA VAL A 184 13.18 -22.98 11.16
C VAL A 184 14.61 -23.50 11.01
N VAL A 185 15.54 -22.64 10.61
CA VAL A 185 16.97 -22.96 10.52
C VAL A 185 17.51 -23.47 11.85
N VAL A 186 17.25 -22.76 12.95
CA VAL A 186 17.70 -23.17 14.29
C VAL A 186 17.11 -24.54 14.67
N ILE A 187 15.83 -24.78 14.40
CA ILE A 187 15.19 -26.08 14.68
C ILE A 187 15.87 -27.21 13.89
N VAL A 188 16.14 -27.00 12.60
CA VAL A 188 16.84 -27.99 11.76
C VAL A 188 18.24 -28.27 12.29
N VAL A 189 19.00 -27.23 12.66
CA VAL A 189 20.35 -27.38 13.23
C VAL A 189 20.31 -28.17 14.53
N VAL A 190 19.38 -27.86 15.44
CA VAL A 190 19.23 -28.59 16.71
C VAL A 190 18.87 -30.06 16.46
N PHE A 191 17.96 -30.34 15.52
CA PHE A 191 17.60 -31.70 15.16
C PHE A 191 18.79 -32.49 14.60
N VAL A 192 19.57 -31.88 13.70
CA VAL A 192 20.79 -32.49 13.14
C VAL A 192 21.80 -32.78 14.26
N ILE A 193 22.06 -31.82 15.15
CA ILE A 193 22.97 -32.01 16.29
C ILE A 193 22.48 -33.14 17.19
N GLN A 194 21.20 -33.20 17.51
CA GLN A 194 20.64 -34.29 18.33
C GLN A 194 20.86 -35.67 17.69
N LYS A 195 20.64 -35.78 16.37
CA LYS A 195 20.86 -37.03 15.63
C LYS A 195 22.34 -37.42 15.60
N VAL A 196 23.24 -36.45 15.46
CA VAL A 196 24.69 -36.70 15.51
C VAL A 196 25.11 -37.19 16.89
N VAL A 197 24.63 -36.56 17.96
CA VAL A 197 24.92 -36.98 19.33
C VAL A 197 24.41 -38.40 19.59
N GLU A 198 23.20 -38.74 19.12
CA GLU A 198 22.65 -40.09 19.21
C GLU A 198 23.57 -41.13 18.53
N VAL A 199 24.05 -40.84 17.32
CA VAL A 199 24.98 -41.72 16.59
C VAL A 199 26.31 -41.86 17.33
N VAL A 200 26.89 -40.76 17.81
CA VAL A 200 28.17 -40.76 18.54
C VAL A 200 28.07 -41.62 19.81
N VAL A 201 26.99 -41.47 20.58
CA VAL A 201 26.77 -42.27 21.80
C VAL A 201 26.62 -43.75 21.47
N VAL A 202 25.87 -44.11 20.42
CA VAL A 202 25.72 -45.52 20.00
C VAL A 202 27.07 -46.12 19.59
N VAL A 203 27.88 -45.38 18.85
CA VAL A 203 29.22 -45.83 18.44
C VAL A 203 30.13 -46.00 19.66
N GLU A 204 30.15 -45.05 20.59
CA GLU A 204 30.96 -45.13 21.80
C GLU A 204 30.60 -46.36 22.66
N VAL A 205 29.30 -46.60 22.88
CA VAL A 205 28.82 -47.78 23.60
C VAL A 205 29.21 -49.07 22.87
N ALA A 206 29.06 -49.13 21.55
CA ALA A 206 29.44 -50.30 20.77
C ALA A 206 30.94 -50.62 20.90
N VAL A 207 31.81 -49.60 20.87
CA VAL A 207 33.25 -49.76 21.07
C VAL A 207 33.56 -50.30 22.46
N VAL A 208 32.96 -49.72 23.51
CA VAL A 208 33.15 -50.18 24.89
C VAL A 208 32.73 -51.64 25.02
N VAL A 209 31.59 -52.03 24.43
CA VAL A 209 31.13 -53.43 24.44
C VAL A 209 32.12 -54.35 23.74
N VAL A 210 32.61 -53.98 22.55
CA VAL A 210 33.61 -54.78 21.82
C VAL A 210 34.90 -54.93 22.63
N VAL A 211 35.41 -53.85 23.22
CA VAL A 211 36.63 -53.89 24.05
C VAL A 211 36.43 -54.80 25.26
N VAL A 212 35.29 -54.69 25.97
CA VAL A 212 34.97 -55.55 27.11
C VAL A 212 34.91 -57.02 26.70
N VAL A 213 34.22 -57.35 25.60
CA VAL A 213 34.14 -58.73 25.09
C VAL A 213 35.53 -59.26 24.78
N VAL A 214 36.36 -58.48 24.09
CA VAL A 214 37.73 -58.87 23.74
C VAL A 214 38.58 -59.11 25.00
N VAL A 215 38.52 -58.22 25.98
CA VAL A 215 39.22 -58.40 27.26
C VAL A 215 38.76 -59.67 27.97
N VAL A 216 37.45 -59.91 28.05
CA VAL A 216 36.90 -61.13 28.67
C VAL A 216 37.42 -62.38 27.96
N VAL A 217 37.44 -62.39 26.62
CA VAL A 217 37.99 -63.52 25.84
C VAL A 217 39.47 -63.73 26.17
N VAL A 218 40.28 -62.67 26.25
CA VAL A 218 41.69 -62.78 26.63
C VAL A 218 41.84 -63.37 28.02
N VAL A 219 41.11 -62.86 29.01
CA VAL A 219 41.18 -63.37 30.39
C VAL A 219 40.79 -64.85 30.44
N VAL A 220 39.71 -65.25 29.76
CA VAL A 220 39.29 -66.65 29.69
C VAL A 220 40.37 -67.53 29.07
N VAL A 221 40.97 -67.10 27.95
CA VAL A 221 42.06 -67.84 27.30
C VAL A 221 43.25 -67.99 28.24
N VAL A 222 43.66 -66.91 28.93
CA VAL A 222 44.77 -66.95 29.88
C VAL A 222 44.48 -67.88 31.05
N VAL A 223 43.28 -67.82 31.65
CA VAL A 223 42.88 -68.69 32.77
C VAL A 223 42.88 -70.16 32.35
N VAL A 224 42.27 -70.49 31.22
CA VAL A 224 42.25 -71.86 30.69
C VAL A 224 43.66 -72.37 30.44
N VAL A 225 44.52 -71.52 29.86
CA VAL A 225 45.92 -71.86 29.61
C VAL A 225 46.65 -72.16 30.93
N VAL A 226 46.48 -71.31 31.95
CA VAL A 226 47.12 -71.50 33.26
C VAL A 226 46.63 -72.79 33.93
N GLU A 227 45.32 -73.03 33.95
CA GLU A 227 44.74 -74.27 34.51
C GLU A 227 45.28 -75.51 33.79
N VAL A 228 45.36 -75.48 32.45
CA VAL A 228 45.93 -76.59 31.67
C VAL A 228 47.39 -76.81 32.04
N VAL A 229 48.19 -75.75 32.19
CA VAL A 229 49.60 -75.87 32.61
C VAL A 229 49.72 -76.45 34.02
N GLU A 230 48.88 -76.03 34.97
CA GLU A 230 48.86 -76.57 36.33
C GLU A 230 48.46 -78.05 36.37
N ILE A 231 47.41 -78.44 35.63
CA ILE A 231 46.98 -79.84 35.51
C ILE A 231 48.10 -80.68 34.91
N VAL A 232 48.72 -80.21 33.83
CA VAL A 232 49.82 -80.92 33.15
C VAL A 232 51.04 -81.03 34.07
N ALA A 233 51.35 -80.01 34.88
CA ALA A 233 52.41 -80.06 35.88
C ALA A 233 52.10 -81.06 37.02
N ALA A 234 50.86 -81.09 37.50
CA ALA A 234 50.43 -82.02 38.55
C ALA A 234 50.49 -83.47 38.06
N VAL A 235 50.00 -83.75 36.86
CA VAL A 235 50.07 -85.08 36.22
C VAL A 235 51.53 -85.49 36.01
N ALA A 236 52.39 -84.59 35.52
CA ALA A 236 53.81 -84.89 35.34
C ALA A 236 54.50 -85.30 36.65
N LYS A 237 54.10 -84.70 37.77
CA LYS A 237 54.61 -85.02 39.11
C LYS A 237 54.11 -86.39 39.61
N GLU A 238 52.84 -86.73 39.42
CA GLU A 238 52.27 -88.01 39.87
C GLU A 238 52.80 -89.21 39.08
N VAL A 239 53.03 -89.06 37.77
CA VAL A 239 53.51 -90.16 36.93
C VAL A 239 55.00 -90.45 37.13
N GLY A 240 55.68 -89.73 38.03
CA GLY A 240 57.10 -89.99 38.36
C GLY A 240 58.02 -89.82 37.16
N LEU A 241 57.66 -88.92 36.23
CA LEU A 241 58.39 -88.68 35.00
C LEU A 241 59.66 -87.87 35.28
N VAL A 242 60.64 -88.50 35.94
CA VAL A 242 62.00 -87.98 36.16
C VAL A 242 62.89 -88.20 34.93
N SER A 243 62.31 -88.70 33.82
CA SER A 243 63.06 -88.87 32.58
C SER A 243 63.42 -87.50 31.99
N PRO A 244 64.71 -87.20 31.73
CA PRO A 244 65.15 -85.91 31.19
C PRO A 244 64.50 -85.57 29.85
N HIS A 245 64.02 -86.56 29.10
CA HIS A 245 63.29 -86.34 27.85
C HIS A 245 61.93 -85.65 28.05
N LEU A 246 61.24 -85.89 29.17
CA LEU A 246 59.95 -85.24 29.44
C LEU A 246 60.10 -83.81 29.95
N GLN A 247 61.20 -83.47 30.64
CA GLN A 247 61.50 -82.08 30.97
C GLN A 247 61.66 -81.22 29.71
N ILE A 248 62.29 -81.76 28.67
CA ILE A 248 62.46 -81.06 27.38
C ILE A 248 61.09 -80.84 26.72
N VAL A 249 60.23 -81.85 26.70
CA VAL A 249 58.87 -81.72 26.13
C VAL A 249 58.03 -80.72 26.92
N PHE A 250 58.13 -80.72 28.25
CA PHE A 250 57.39 -79.79 29.10
C PHE A 250 57.87 -78.34 28.90
N SER A 251 59.19 -78.13 28.84
CA SER A 251 59.77 -76.82 28.52
C SER A 251 59.31 -76.33 27.16
N ALA A 252 59.31 -77.19 26.14
CA ALA A 252 58.80 -76.86 24.82
C ALA A 252 57.30 -76.52 24.84
N LEU A 253 56.50 -77.25 25.62
CA LEU A 253 55.07 -76.97 25.76
C LEU A 253 54.83 -75.60 26.41
N VAL A 254 55.55 -75.27 27.49
CA VAL A 254 55.46 -73.95 28.15
C VAL A 254 55.87 -72.84 27.20
N GLU A 255 56.91 -73.04 26.39
CA GLU A 255 57.36 -72.05 25.40
C GLU A 255 56.35 -71.85 24.26
N VAL A 256 55.72 -72.94 23.79
CA VAL A 256 54.62 -72.88 22.80
C VAL A 256 53.40 -72.16 23.38
N VAL A 257 53.05 -72.44 24.63
CA VAL A 257 51.94 -71.78 25.33
C VAL A 257 52.21 -70.30 25.54
N ALA A 258 53.42 -69.92 25.97
CA ALA A 258 53.83 -68.53 26.09
C ALA A 258 53.78 -67.82 24.73
N GLY A 259 54.27 -68.48 23.67
CA GLY A 259 54.17 -67.98 22.30
C GLY A 259 52.73 -67.76 21.85
N LEU A 260 51.82 -68.70 22.16
CA LEU A 260 50.40 -68.58 21.84
C LEU A 260 49.76 -67.39 22.55
N VAL A 261 50.06 -67.18 23.84
CA VAL A 261 49.56 -66.02 24.60
C VAL A 261 50.02 -64.71 23.97
N VAL A 262 51.29 -64.61 23.57
CA VAL A 262 51.82 -63.42 22.87
C VAL A 262 51.08 -63.19 21.55
N VAL A 263 50.85 -64.24 20.76
CA VAL A 263 50.10 -64.12 19.49
C VAL A 263 48.67 -63.66 19.73
N VAL A 264 47.98 -64.16 20.76
CA VAL A 264 46.62 -63.74 21.12
C VAL A 264 46.59 -62.27 21.54
N VAL A 265 47.55 -61.83 22.35
CA VAL A 265 47.66 -60.42 22.77
C VAL A 265 47.89 -59.50 21.55
N ILE A 266 48.79 -59.86 20.64
CA ILE A 266 49.05 -59.08 19.41
C ILE A 266 47.80 -59.03 18.53
N ALA A 267 47.09 -60.16 18.36
CA ALA A 267 45.87 -60.21 17.56
C ALA A 267 44.78 -59.31 18.16
N VAL A 268 44.65 -59.29 19.49
CA VAL A 268 43.71 -58.44 20.22
C VAL A 268 44.05 -56.97 20.07
N GLU A 269 45.33 -56.61 20.23
CA GLU A 269 45.80 -55.24 20.04
C GLU A 269 45.52 -54.75 18.60
N ALA A 270 45.75 -55.60 17.59
CA ALA A 270 45.41 -55.30 16.20
C ALA A 270 43.90 -55.08 16.00
N VAL A 271 43.05 -55.91 16.61
CA VAL A 271 41.58 -55.72 16.55
C VAL A 271 41.17 -54.40 17.19
N VAL A 272 41.74 -54.04 18.35
CA VAL A 272 41.46 -52.76 19.01
C VAL A 272 41.86 -51.58 18.12
N VAL A 273 43.04 -51.63 17.50
CA VAL A 273 43.50 -50.57 16.57
C VAL A 273 42.55 -50.43 15.38
N VAL A 274 42.13 -51.53 14.77
CA VAL A 274 41.16 -51.50 13.65
C VAL A 274 39.84 -50.89 14.08
N VAL A 275 39.31 -51.28 15.25
CA VAL A 275 38.06 -50.71 15.78
C VAL A 275 38.20 -49.20 15.98
N VAL A 276 39.30 -48.73 16.58
CA VAL A 276 39.55 -47.29 16.78
C VAL A 276 39.61 -46.54 15.44
N ILE A 277 40.31 -47.08 14.43
CA ILE A 277 40.38 -46.46 13.09
C ILE A 277 39.00 -46.35 12.46
N VAL A 278 38.20 -47.42 12.51
CA VAL A 278 36.83 -47.43 11.97
C VAL A 278 35.96 -46.38 12.67
N VAL A 279 36.07 -46.28 14.00
CA VAL A 279 35.32 -45.29 14.78
C VAL A 279 35.71 -43.87 14.40
N VAL A 280 37.01 -43.58 14.31
CA VAL A 280 37.50 -42.26 13.90
C VAL A 280 37.02 -41.92 12.48
N ALA A 281 37.04 -42.88 11.56
CA ALA A 281 36.55 -42.68 10.20
C ALA A 281 35.04 -42.40 10.14
N VAL A 282 34.24 -43.14 10.93
CA VAL A 282 32.79 -42.91 11.04
C VAL A 282 32.50 -41.53 11.63
N VAL A 283 33.22 -41.13 12.69
CA VAL A 283 33.06 -39.80 13.29
C VAL A 283 33.44 -38.71 12.29
N ALA A 284 34.53 -38.86 11.54
CA ALA A 284 34.95 -37.89 10.52
C ALA A 284 33.90 -37.72 9.41
N LEU A 285 33.34 -38.83 8.90
CA LEU A 285 32.28 -38.79 7.89
C LEU A 285 31.02 -38.07 8.40
N VAL A 286 30.60 -38.36 9.64
CA VAL A 286 29.45 -37.69 10.25
C VAL A 286 29.71 -36.19 10.41
N VAL A 287 30.91 -35.79 10.80
CA VAL A 287 31.27 -34.37 10.91
C VAL A 287 31.25 -33.67 9.56
N GLU A 288 31.77 -34.29 8.50
CA GLU A 288 31.71 -33.71 7.14
C GLU A 288 30.28 -33.48 6.68
N GLU A 289 29.39 -34.45 6.84
CA GLU A 289 27.98 -34.31 6.46
C GLU A 289 27.29 -33.18 7.23
N VAL A 290 27.56 -33.06 8.54
CA VAL A 290 27.01 -31.98 9.38
C VAL A 290 27.52 -30.63 8.94
N VAL A 291 28.82 -30.50 8.65
CA VAL A 291 29.42 -29.26 8.16
C VAL A 291 28.78 -28.87 6.83
N VAL A 292 28.60 -29.81 5.90
CA VAL A 292 27.94 -29.53 4.62
C VAL A 292 26.50 -29.05 4.83
N VAL A 293 25.72 -29.71 5.69
CA VAL A 293 24.35 -29.29 6.01
C VAL A 293 24.34 -27.89 6.60
N VAL A 294 25.21 -27.59 7.56
CA VAL A 294 25.30 -26.25 8.17
C VAL A 294 25.69 -25.20 7.13
N VAL A 295 26.69 -25.47 6.27
CA VAL A 295 27.12 -24.54 5.22
C VAL A 295 25.99 -24.28 4.22
N VAL A 296 25.31 -25.32 3.73
CA VAL A 296 24.17 -25.17 2.82
C VAL A 296 23.08 -24.33 3.47
N LEU A 297 22.77 -24.59 4.74
CA LEU A 297 21.75 -23.88 5.48
C LEU A 297 22.11 -22.39 5.66
N VAL A 298 23.37 -22.08 5.96
CA VAL A 298 23.89 -20.71 6.03
C VAL A 298 23.80 -20.02 4.67
N VAL A 299 24.18 -20.69 3.58
CA VAL A 299 24.08 -20.14 2.22
C VAL A 299 22.63 -19.82 1.86
N VAL A 300 21.68 -20.72 2.16
CA VAL A 300 20.25 -20.48 1.93
C VAL A 300 19.76 -19.27 2.73
N LEU A 301 20.18 -19.15 3.99
CA LEU A 301 19.84 -18.00 4.84
C LEU A 301 20.37 -16.68 4.28
N VAL A 302 21.64 -16.66 3.87
CA VAL A 302 22.28 -15.48 3.29
C VAL A 302 21.58 -15.08 1.98
N LEU A 303 21.29 -16.04 1.11
CA LEU A 303 20.56 -15.79 -0.13
C LEU A 303 19.13 -15.26 0.14
N GLY A 304 18.42 -15.81 1.12
CA GLY A 304 17.10 -15.34 1.54
C GLY A 304 17.15 -13.87 1.99
N VAL A 305 18.10 -13.51 2.87
CA VAL A 305 18.31 -12.13 3.32
C VAL A 305 18.63 -11.20 2.16
N VAL A 306 19.52 -11.60 1.23
CA VAL A 306 19.86 -10.81 0.05
C VAL A 306 18.63 -10.55 -0.82
N VAL A 307 17.79 -11.55 -1.04
CA VAL A 307 16.54 -11.40 -1.81
C VAL A 307 15.61 -10.40 -1.13
N VAL A 308 15.41 -10.51 0.19
CA VAL A 308 14.58 -9.56 0.96
C VAL A 308 15.12 -8.13 0.83
N VAL A 309 16.44 -7.94 0.99
CA VAL A 309 17.07 -6.62 0.86
C VAL A 309 16.90 -6.06 -0.55
N VAL A 310 17.13 -6.87 -1.59
CA VAL A 310 16.94 -6.44 -2.99
C VAL A 310 15.50 -6.06 -3.25
N VAL A 311 14.52 -6.82 -2.73
CA VAL A 311 13.10 -6.49 -2.85
C VAL A 311 12.80 -5.17 -2.16
N VAL A 312 13.29 -4.94 -0.94
CA VAL A 312 13.11 -3.68 -0.21
C VAL A 312 13.70 -2.50 -0.99
N ILE A 313 14.94 -2.62 -1.49
CA ILE A 313 15.60 -1.57 -2.29
C ILE A 313 14.81 -1.28 -3.56
N ARG A 314 14.33 -2.32 -4.26
CA ARG A 314 13.59 -2.16 -5.51
C ARG A 314 12.22 -1.53 -5.29
N VAL A 315 11.54 -1.87 -4.19
CA VAL A 315 10.28 -1.22 -3.79
C VAL A 315 10.53 0.25 -3.46
N ASP A 316 11.62 0.58 -2.77
CA ASP A 316 11.94 1.97 -2.46
C ASP A 316 12.29 2.79 -3.72
N SER A 317 13.09 2.20 -4.62
CA SER A 317 13.43 2.81 -5.92
C SER A 317 12.19 3.05 -6.79
N PHE A 318 11.22 2.15 -6.76
CA PHE A 318 9.97 2.28 -7.51
C PHE A 318 9.06 3.37 -6.93
N LEU A 319 9.17 3.64 -5.62
CA LEU A 319 8.43 4.71 -4.96
C LEU A 319 9.09 6.07 -5.22
N ASP A 320 10.42 6.11 -5.28
CA ASP A 320 11.16 7.34 -5.59
C ASP A 320 10.93 7.81 -7.04
N LEU A 321 10.83 6.87 -7.99
CA LEU A 321 10.46 7.17 -9.39
C LEU A 321 9.03 7.67 -9.54
N ARG A 322 8.13 7.34 -8.59
CA ARG A 322 6.72 7.75 -8.66
C ARG A 322 6.48 9.16 -8.13
N ASP A 323 7.39 9.71 -7.34
CA ASP A 323 7.32 11.11 -6.86
C ASP A 323 7.88 12.12 -7.90
N GLN A 324 8.42 11.65 -9.03
CA GLN A 324 8.91 12.51 -10.13
C GLN A 324 7.87 12.77 -11.25
N ASP A 325 6.72 12.08 -11.24
CA ASP A 325 5.60 12.24 -12.19
C ASP A 325 4.39 12.90 -11.54
#